data_AF-A0A2E7TIT3-F1
#
_entry.id   AF-A0A2E7TIT3-F1
#
_cell.length_a   1.000
_cell.length_b   1.000
_cell.length_c   1.000
_cell.angle_alpha   90.00
_cell.angle_beta   90.00
_cell.angle_gamma   90.00
#
_symmetry.space_group_name_H-M   'P 1'
#
loop_
_entity.id
_entity.type
_entity.pdbx_description
1 polymer ?
#
loop_
_entity_poly.entity_id
_entity_poly.type
_entity_poly.pdbx_seq_one_letter_code
_entity_poly.pdbx_strand_id
1 'polypeptide(L)' 'MSKETTFHTQIVTGTCPECTHNTILVGFSNAFYRCTNCGSDLEQKVNGHIKYMPIKDKNTRMKLRVDDWDG' A
#
# COMPACT_ATOMS: atom_id res chain seq x y z
N MET A 1 -31.15 13.32 4.07
CA MET A 1 -30.84 11.88 4.09
C MET A 1 -29.32 11.72 4.23
N SER A 2 -28.83 11.42 5.44
CA SER A 2 -27.43 11.03 5.61
C SER A 2 -27.25 9.66 4.97
N LYS A 3 -26.38 9.55 3.96
CA LYS A 3 -26.04 8.24 3.39
C LYS A 3 -25.36 7.41 4.48
N GLU A 4 -25.91 6.24 4.80
CA GLU A 4 -25.16 5.24 5.54
C GLU A 4 -23.93 4.86 4.73
N THR A 5 -22.76 5.02 5.35
CA THR A 5 -21.47 4.66 4.74
C THR A 5 -20.95 3.44 5.47
N THR A 6 -21.00 2.28 4.81
CA THR A 6 -20.42 1.05 5.33
C THR A 6 -18.90 1.11 5.16
N PHE A 7 -18.16 1.07 6.27
CA PHE A 7 -16.72 0.96 6.24
C PHE A 7 -16.30 -0.50 6.10
N HIS A 8 -15.69 -0.83 4.96
CA HIS A 8 -15.06 -2.13 4.77
C HIS A 8 -13.62 -2.07 5.28
N THR A 9 -13.34 -2.79 6.36
CA THR A 9 -11.99 -2.95 6.90
C THR A 9 -11.47 -4.35 6.64
N GLN A 10 -10.17 -4.48 6.44
CA GLN A 10 -9.52 -5.77 6.20
C GLN A 10 -8.18 -5.81 6.92
N ILE A 11 -7.79 -6.97 7.42
CA ILE A 11 -6.45 -7.20 7.96
C ILE A 11 -5.76 -8.20 7.06
N VAL A 12 -4.57 -7.85 6.57
CA VAL A 12 -3.75 -8.72 5.71
C VAL A 12 -2.31 -8.70 6.21
N THR A 13 -1.56 -9.75 5.90
CA THR A 13 -0.12 -9.78 6.13
C THR A 13 0.61 -9.45 4.83
N GLY A 14 1.75 -8.77 4.93
CA GLY A 14 2.56 -8.44 3.76
C GLY A 14 3.85 -7.72 4.13
N THR A 15 4.71 -7.55 3.14
CA THR A 15 5.93 -6.74 3.28
C THR A 15 5.59 -5.28 2.98
N CYS A 16 5.84 -4.38 3.93
CA CYS A 16 5.65 -2.96 3.71
C CYS A 16 6.73 -2.42 2.75
N PRO A 17 6.39 -1.75 1.64
CA PRO A 17 7.38 -1.20 0.70
C PRO A 17 8.17 -0.02 1.27
N GLU A 18 7.68 0.61 2.35
CA GLU A 18 8.35 1.76 2.99
C GLU A 18 9.43 1.34 3.98
N CYS A 19 9.11 0.41 4.89
CA CYS A 19 10.03 -0.01 5.94
C CYS A 19 10.60 -1.40 5.73
N THR A 20 10.22 -2.10 4.65
CA THR A 20 10.71 -3.43 4.25
C THR A 20 10.51 -4.54 5.29
N HIS A 21 9.65 -4.34 6.30
CA HIS A 21 9.31 -5.35 7.29
C HIS A 21 8.07 -6.14 6.88
N ASN A 22 8.07 -7.44 7.19
CA ASN A 22 6.85 -8.23 7.23
C ASN A 22 6.00 -7.74 8.39
N THR A 23 4.79 -7.31 8.07
CA THR A 23 3.91 -6.60 9.01
C THR A 23 2.47 -6.96 8.74
N ILE A 24 1.61 -6.59 9.68
CA ILE A 24 0.18 -6.50 9.45
C ILE A 24 -0.10 -5.17 8.71
N LEU A 25 -0.97 -5.24 7.71
CA LEU A 25 -1.50 -4.09 6.98
C LEU A 25 -3.00 -4.00 7.24
N VAL A 26 -3.45 -2.86 7.75
CA VAL A 26 -4.86 -2.63 8.08
C VAL A 26 -5.51 -1.79 6.98
N GLY A 27 -6.44 -2.39 6.24
CA GLY A 27 -7.28 -1.74 5.24
C GLY A 27 -8.37 -0.90 5.89
N PHE A 28 -8.45 0.37 5.53
CA PHE A 28 -9.45 1.32 6.05
C PHE A 28 -10.31 1.94 4.93
N SER A 29 -10.03 1.60 3.67
CA SER A 29 -10.81 1.93 2.48
C SER A 29 -10.46 0.93 1.37
N ASN A 30 -11.25 0.85 0.30
CA ASN A 30 -11.23 -0.21 -0.72
C ASN A 30 -9.84 -0.60 -1.26
N ALA A 31 -8.88 0.33 -1.29
CA ALA A 31 -7.51 0.05 -1.74
C ALA A 31 -6.44 0.69 -0.83
N PHE A 32 -6.81 1.17 0.36
CA PHE A 32 -5.89 1.90 1.22
C PHE A 32 -5.61 1.14 2.51
N TYR A 33 -4.33 0.96 2.80
CA TYR A 33 -3.83 0.17 3.91
C TYR A 33 -2.82 0.96 4.71
N ARG A 34 -2.81 0.76 6.03
CA ARG A 34 -1.79 1.32 6.94
C ARG A 34 -0.89 0.22 7.47
N CYS A 35 0.41 0.46 7.42
CA CYS A 35 1.42 -0.39 8.04
C CYS A 35 1.39 -0.23 9.56
N THR A 36 1.23 -1.34 10.31
CA THR A 36 1.26 -1.31 11.78
C THR A 36 2.67 -1.13 12.34
N ASN A 37 3.72 -1.37 11.54
CA ASN A 37 5.11 -1.23 11.96
C ASN A 37 5.65 0.20 11.83
N CYS A 38 5.41 0.87 10.70
CA CYS A 38 5.96 2.21 10.42
C CYS A 38 4.91 3.33 10.29
N GLY A 39 3.62 3.00 10.32
CA GLY A 39 2.54 3.97 10.20
C GLY A 39 2.26 4.50 8.79
N SER A 40 3.06 4.13 7.79
CA SER A 40 2.87 4.60 6.40
C SER A 40 1.56 4.10 5.80
N ASP A 41 0.91 4.99 5.06
CA ASP A 41 -0.24 4.67 4.23
C ASP A 41 0.20 4.17 2.85
N LEU A 42 -0.47 3.13 2.39
CA LEU A 42 -0.16 2.39 1.18
C LEU A 42 -1.42 2.28 0.31
N GLU A 43 -1.26 2.48 -0.99
CA GLU A 43 -2.28 2.16 -1.98
C GLU A 43 -2.01 0.77 -2.57
N GLN A 44 -3.01 -0.11 -2.51
CA GLN A 44 -2.97 -1.43 -3.09
C GLN A 44 -3.35 -1.37 -4.59
N LYS A 45 -2.51 -1.95 -5.45
CA LYS A 45 -2.81 -2.17 -6.86
C LYS A 45 -2.92 -3.66 -7.15
N VAL A 46 -3.98 -4.07 -7.83
CA VAL A 46 -4.29 -5.46 -8.17
C VAL A 46 -4.18 -5.64 -9.69
N ASN A 47 -2.98 -6.00 -10.18
CA ASN A 47 -2.69 -6.24 -11.60
C ASN A 47 -2.32 -7.72 -11.83
N GLY A 48 -3.14 -8.65 -11.36
CA GLY A 48 -2.84 -10.10 -11.34
C GLY A 48 -2.02 -10.57 -10.12
N HIS A 49 -1.30 -9.66 -9.47
CA HIS A 49 -0.73 -9.83 -8.13
C HIS A 49 -0.98 -8.57 -7.30
N ILE A 50 -1.04 -8.72 -5.98
CA ILE A 50 -1.20 -7.62 -5.04
C ILE A 50 0.15 -6.92 -4.87
N LYS A 51 0.19 -5.61 -5.15
CA LYS A 51 1.34 -4.74 -4.84
C LYS A 51 0.89 -3.55 -4.02
N TYR A 52 1.65 -3.23 -2.97
CA TYR A 52 1.44 -2.03 -2.16
C TYR A 52 2.39 -0.94 -2.61
N MET A 53 1.87 0.27 -2.83
CA MET A 53 2.65 1.45 -3.21
C MET A 53 2.59 2.50 -2.10
N PRO A 54 3.71 3.12 -1.73
CA PRO A 54 3.68 4.22 -0.78
C PRO A 54 2.88 5.40 -1.28
N ILE A 55 2.04 5.98 -0.42
CA ILE A 55 1.39 7.26 -0.70
C ILE A 55 2.39 8.36 -0.34
N LYS A 56 2.80 9.13 -1.34
CA LYS A 56 3.75 10.25 -1.20
C LYS A 56 3.11 11.54 -1.71
N ASP A 57 3.72 12.67 -1.36
CA ASP A 57 3.31 13.97 -1.89
C ASP A 57 3.36 13.99 -3.42
N LYS A 58 2.51 14.82 -4.04
CA LYS A 58 2.47 14.98 -5.51
C LYS A 58 3.82 15.39 -6.11
N ASN A 59 4.70 15.99 -5.30
CA ASN A 59 6.04 16.41 -5.71
C ASN A 59 7.10 15.31 -5.61
N THR A 60 6.77 14.15 -5.03
CA THR A 60 7.70 13.03 -4.92
C THR A 60 7.82 12.32 -6.27
N ARG A 61 8.99 12.46 -6.90
CA ARG A 61 9.32 11.73 -8.14
C ARG A 61 9.59 10.27 -7.82
N MET A 62 8.77 9.37 -8.34
CA MET A 62 9.06 7.94 -8.32
C MET A 62 10.26 7.66 -9.24
N LYS A 63 11.30 7.02 -8.71
CA LYS A 63 12.44 6.56 -9.52
C LYS A 63 12.09 5.18 -10.07
N LEU A 64 12.18 5.03 -11.39
CA LEU A 64 12.16 3.71 -12.03
C LEU A 64 13.44 2.98 -11.62
N ARG A 65 13.31 1.81 -10.97
CA ARG A 65 14.41 0.86 -10.93
C ARG A 65 14.44 0.18 -12.30
N VAL A 66 15.52 0.41 -13.03
CA VAL A 66 15.89 -0.42 -14.16
C VAL A 66 16.84 -1.43 -13.53
N ASP A 67 16.38 -2.66 -13.32
CA ASP A 67 17.28 -3.74 -12.94
C ASP A 67 18.07 -4.09 -14.20
N ASP A 68 19.39 -3.95 -14.16
CA ASP A 68 20.28 -4.29 -15.26
C ASP A 68 20.23 -5.81 -15.48
N TRP A 69 19.51 -6.22 -16.53
CA TRP A 69 19.45 -7.61 -16.96
C TRP A 69 20.75 -7.94 -17.71
N ASP A 70 21.78 -8.31 -16.97
CA ASP A 70 23.02 -8.86 -17.51
C ASP A 70 22.75 -10.29 -17.98
N GLY A 71 22.41 -10.42 -19.27
CA GLY A 71 22.21 -11.71 -19.93
C GLY A 71 23.44 -12.60 -19.94
#